data_AF-A0A7Y2VKE7-F1
#
_entry.id   AF-A0A7Y2VKE7-F1
#
_cell.length_a   1.000
_cell.length_b   1.000
_cell.length_c   1.000
_cell.angle_alpha   90.00
_cell.angle_beta   90.00
_cell.angle_gamma   90.00
#
_symmetry.space_group_name_H-M   'P 1'
#
loop_
_entity.id
_entity.type
_entity.pdbx_description
1 polymer ?
#
loop_
_entity_poly.entity_id
_entity_poly.type
_entity_poly.pdbx_seq_one_letter_code
_entity_poly.pdbx_strand_id
1 'polypeptide(L)'
;MCGLSTGWRIPAALAALFTAFALNGCGESTEPLAPVSSFTFSELSRNEAVGFELSESGEPLLLVRVDGNETAFESRVSAPGGEVLSAARLPYLRTGPIFHVVEIRPGDALPSLSILPDQVTRNSSLRVRLYRLSENTPAGAARVRAFRDYEAALQASSDESAGPWKERRDRMRAAAGGFKLAGDPEPGLWAGFLAAYISYYPLYEFDAAIEEAGAVRARARSQGLVLPELMALQLESQARLEQIDPKASLREKRRQAQAALEVIDQAVRLAAAEGLRFEQAWAQNNRGIARFYQDALPEALAAYQEAMSSALEL
;
A
#
# COMPACT_ATOMS: atom_id res chain seq x y z
N MET A 1 -17.85 -73.23 15.55
CA MET A 1 -17.00 -72.97 14.38
C MET A 1 -16.28 -71.65 14.63
N CYS A 2 -15.00 -71.76 14.96
CA CYS A 2 -14.04 -70.65 15.06
C CYS A 2 -13.24 -70.56 13.76
N GLY A 3 -12.83 -69.35 13.38
CA GLY A 3 -11.81 -69.07 12.35
C GLY A 3 -11.39 -67.60 12.46
N LEU A 4 -10.32 -67.31 13.23
CA LEU A 4 -8.98 -66.87 12.77
C LEU A 4 -8.97 -65.40 12.27
N SER A 5 -8.54 -64.44 13.08
CA SER A 5 -7.15 -63.98 13.36
C SER A 5 -6.43 -63.35 12.15
N THR A 6 -6.05 -62.07 12.27
CA THR A 6 -4.69 -61.49 12.22
C THR A 6 -4.86 -59.99 12.51
N GLY A 7 -4.10 -59.28 13.35
CA GLY A 7 -2.82 -59.58 13.96
C GLY A 7 -1.72 -58.69 13.37
N TRP A 8 -1.86 -57.35 13.37
CA TRP A 8 -0.75 -56.42 13.12
C TRP A 8 -0.57 -55.50 14.32
N ARG A 9 0.43 -55.85 15.15
CA ARG A 9 1.01 -54.98 16.17
C ARG A 9 2.11 -54.18 15.49
N ILE A 10 1.97 -52.86 15.45
CA ILE A 10 3.08 -51.97 15.09
C ILE A 10 4.11 -52.04 16.24
N PRO A 11 5.40 -52.31 15.96
CA PRO A 11 6.42 -52.38 16.98
C PRO A 11 6.65 -51.00 17.62
N ALA A 12 6.74 -50.97 18.95
CA ALA A 12 6.98 -49.79 19.79
C ALA A 12 8.36 -49.11 19.59
N ALA A 13 9.06 -49.39 18.49
CA ALA A 13 10.35 -48.82 18.13
C ALA A 13 10.26 -47.74 17.02
N LEU A 14 9.05 -47.43 16.53
CA LEU A 14 8.80 -46.39 15.53
C LEU A 14 7.95 -45.21 16.03
N ALA A 15 7.71 -45.15 17.36
CA ALA A 15 7.09 -44.00 18.03
C ALA A 15 8.13 -42.96 18.53
N ALA A 16 9.43 -43.25 18.40
CA ALA A 16 10.54 -42.42 18.88
C ALA A 16 11.15 -41.49 17.81
N LEU A 17 10.49 -41.33 16.66
CA LEU A 17 10.94 -40.42 15.57
C LEU A 17 9.97 -39.26 15.31
N PHE A 18 8.93 -39.10 16.13
CA PHE A 18 8.00 -37.95 16.09
C PHE A 18 7.96 -37.12 17.38
N THR A 19 8.91 -37.35 18.29
CA THR A 19 9.07 -36.59 19.55
C THR A 19 10.39 -35.81 19.60
N ALA A 20 10.82 -35.24 18.46
CA ALA A 20 12.04 -34.41 18.39
C ALA A 20 11.88 -33.11 17.58
N PHE A 21 10.64 -32.64 17.37
CA PHE A 21 10.36 -31.26 16.92
C PHE A 21 9.20 -30.67 17.74
N ALA A 22 9.32 -30.79 19.05
CA ALA A 22 8.55 -30.01 20.02
C ALA A 22 9.53 -29.37 20.99
N LEU A 23 10.50 -28.63 20.45
CA LEU A 23 11.37 -27.74 21.21
C LEU A 23 10.95 -26.32 20.91
N ASN A 24 10.21 -25.73 21.86
CA ASN A 24 10.21 -24.31 22.18
C ASN A 24 10.18 -23.34 20.99
N GLY A 25 9.09 -23.37 20.23
CA GLY A 25 8.63 -22.16 19.57
C GLY A 25 7.88 -21.30 20.60
N CYS A 26 8.61 -20.64 21.52
CA CYS A 26 8.06 -19.41 22.07
C CYS A 26 7.85 -18.51 20.86
N GLY A 27 6.63 -18.43 20.35
CA GLY A 27 6.28 -17.47 19.31
C GLY A 27 6.67 -16.11 19.88
N GLU A 28 7.75 -15.54 19.34
CA GLU A 28 8.13 -14.17 19.64
C GLU A 28 6.88 -13.32 19.41
N SER A 29 6.44 -12.59 20.43
CA SER A 29 5.27 -11.73 20.26
C SER A 29 5.61 -10.71 19.19
N THR A 30 4.99 -10.84 18.02
CA THR A 30 5.01 -9.81 16.98
C THR A 30 4.11 -8.67 17.46
N GLU A 31 4.58 -7.93 18.47
CA GLU A 31 3.86 -6.76 18.93
C GLU A 31 3.82 -5.74 17.78
N PRO A 32 2.64 -5.19 17.49
CA PRO A 32 2.51 -4.14 16.49
C PRO A 32 3.29 -2.90 16.95
N LEU A 33 3.90 -2.18 16.00
CA LEU A 33 4.60 -0.94 16.29
C LEU A 33 3.64 0.08 16.93
N ALA A 34 3.97 0.53 18.14
CA ALA A 34 3.29 1.65 18.78
C ALA A 34 3.97 2.98 18.39
N PRO A 35 3.21 4.01 17.97
CA PRO A 35 3.80 5.30 17.65
C PRO A 35 4.29 5.96 18.94
N VAL A 36 5.49 6.53 18.88
CA VAL A 36 6.06 7.33 19.97
C VAL A 36 5.62 8.78 19.91
N SER A 37 5.28 9.27 18.71
CA SER A 37 4.64 10.57 18.53
C SER A 37 3.75 10.57 17.29
N SER A 38 2.77 11.48 17.27
CA SER A 38 1.88 11.67 16.13
C SER A 38 1.46 13.13 16.00
N PHE A 39 1.53 13.65 14.77
CA PHE A 39 1.17 15.02 14.42
C PHE A 39 0.25 14.99 13.21
N THR A 40 -0.73 15.90 13.16
CA THR A 40 -1.65 16.03 12.02
C THR A 40 -1.66 17.47 11.56
N PHE A 41 -1.56 17.66 10.25
CA PHE A 41 -1.59 18.95 9.56
C PHE A 41 -2.81 18.98 8.64
N SER A 42 -3.77 19.87 8.93
CA SER A 42 -4.99 20.05 8.13
C SER A 42 -5.00 21.35 7.32
N GLU A 43 -4.16 22.32 7.68
CA GLU A 43 -3.99 23.57 6.94
C GLU A 43 -2.81 23.40 5.98
N LEU A 44 -3.09 22.84 4.81
CA LEU A 44 -2.09 22.58 3.78
C LEU A 44 -2.25 23.59 2.64
N SER A 45 -1.12 24.13 2.19
CA SER A 45 -1.06 24.93 0.96
C SER A 45 -0.29 24.17 -0.09
N ARG A 46 -0.73 24.30 -1.34
CA ARG A 46 0.01 23.76 -2.47
C ARG A 46 1.40 24.39 -2.57
N ASN A 47 2.43 23.57 -2.71
CA ASN A 47 3.83 23.96 -2.83
C ASN A 47 4.40 24.74 -1.62
N GLU A 48 3.75 24.67 -0.46
CA GLU A 48 4.27 25.19 0.79
C GLU A 48 4.72 24.02 1.65
N ALA A 49 6.01 23.98 2.00
CA ALA A 49 6.56 22.87 2.76
C ALA A 49 6.13 22.95 4.23
N VAL A 50 5.65 21.83 4.76
CA VAL A 50 5.46 21.62 6.18
C VAL A 50 6.76 21.06 6.76
N GLY A 51 7.37 21.79 7.69
CA GLY A 51 8.56 21.36 8.41
C GLY A 51 8.20 20.61 9.69
N PHE A 52 8.97 19.57 10.00
CA PHE A 52 8.85 18.80 11.24
C PHE A 52 10.25 18.47 11.76
N GLU A 53 10.57 18.95 12.95
CA GLU A 53 11.80 18.58 13.64
C GLU A 53 11.60 17.24 14.36
N LEU A 54 12.48 16.28 14.11
CA LEU A 54 12.50 15.05 14.89
C LEU A 54 12.93 15.43 16.31
N SER A 55 12.11 15.09 17.31
CA SER A 55 12.34 15.50 18.70
C SER A 55 12.80 14.37 19.63
N GLU A 56 12.93 13.13 19.13
CA GLU A 56 13.43 12.00 19.94
C GLU A 56 14.94 11.80 19.73
N SER A 57 15.76 12.21 20.71
CA SER A 57 17.23 12.24 20.61
C SER A 57 17.96 11.01 21.19
N GLY A 58 17.23 9.95 21.54
CA GLY A 58 17.80 8.82 22.32
C GLY A 58 17.92 7.49 21.57
N GLU A 59 17.23 7.34 20.44
CA GLU A 59 17.04 6.04 19.80
C GLU A 59 17.83 5.95 18.49
N PRO A 60 18.56 4.85 18.24
CA PRO A 60 19.46 4.76 17.10
C PRO A 60 18.73 4.55 15.76
N LEU A 61 17.48 4.09 15.78
CA LEU A 61 16.72 3.74 14.58
C LEU A 61 15.24 4.12 14.74
N LEU A 62 14.80 5.08 13.94
CA LEU A 62 13.42 5.56 13.89
C LEU A 62 12.78 5.24 12.53
N LEU A 63 11.46 5.04 12.55
CA LEU A 63 10.62 5.04 11.37
C LEU A 63 9.77 6.31 11.38
N VAL A 64 9.85 7.08 10.31
CA VAL A 64 8.90 8.16 10.02
C VAL A 64 7.85 7.60 9.06
N ARG A 65 6.58 7.66 9.44
CA ARG A 65 5.43 7.39 8.55
C ARG A 65 4.73 8.71 8.26
N VAL A 66 4.54 9.02 6.99
CA VAL A 66 3.75 10.15 6.53
C VAL A 66 2.54 9.62 5.77
N ASP A 67 1.35 9.76 6.32
CA ASP A 67 0.10 9.41 5.65
C ASP A 67 -0.51 10.64 4.99
N GLY A 68 -0.84 10.55 3.70
CA GLY A 68 -1.66 11.54 3.01
C GLY A 68 -3.14 11.14 3.02
N ASN A 69 -4.00 12.13 3.24
CA ASN A 69 -5.43 12.05 2.97
C ASN A 69 -5.79 13.09 1.90
N GLU A 70 -6.33 12.64 0.78
CA GLU A 70 -6.71 13.48 -0.38
C GLU A 70 -5.60 14.46 -0.82
N THR A 71 -4.34 14.11 -0.60
CA THR A 71 -3.19 14.96 -0.96
C THR A 71 -2.06 14.16 -1.54
N ALA A 72 -1.56 14.59 -2.70
CA ALA A 72 -0.29 14.08 -3.23
C ALA A 72 0.83 14.92 -2.62
N PHE A 73 1.92 14.27 -2.23
CA PHE A 73 3.04 14.95 -1.58
C PHE A 73 4.38 14.27 -1.89
N GLU A 74 5.44 15.03 -1.68
CA GLU A 74 6.80 14.52 -1.56
C GLU A 74 7.29 14.76 -0.13
N SER A 75 7.94 13.78 0.48
CA SER A 75 8.56 13.92 1.79
C SER A 75 10.07 13.71 1.69
N ARG A 76 10.82 14.55 2.42
CA ARG A 76 12.29 14.52 2.44
C ARG A 76 12.79 14.57 3.87
N VAL A 77 13.73 13.69 4.19
CA VAL A 77 14.52 13.74 5.42
C VAL A 77 15.87 14.33 5.10
N SER A 78 16.25 15.38 5.82
CA SER A 78 17.51 16.09 5.64
C SER A 78 18.33 16.08 6.92
N ALA A 79 19.65 15.92 6.79
CA ALA A 79 20.59 16.10 7.88
C ALA A 79 20.55 17.55 8.40
N PRO A 80 21.05 17.83 9.62
CA PRO A 80 21.13 19.19 10.18
C PRO A 80 21.85 20.21 9.28
N GLY A 81 22.77 19.76 8.42
CA GLY A 81 23.47 20.60 7.43
C GLY A 81 22.70 20.85 6.12
N GLY A 82 21.47 20.32 5.98
CA GLY A 82 20.63 20.46 4.80
C GLY A 82 20.81 19.40 3.72
N GLU A 83 21.77 18.49 3.87
CA GLU A 83 21.94 17.34 2.96
C GLU A 83 20.70 16.45 2.99
N VAL A 84 20.14 16.12 1.82
CA VAL A 84 18.99 15.22 1.72
C VAL A 84 19.46 13.78 1.91
N LEU A 85 19.03 13.16 3.02
CA LEU A 85 19.31 11.76 3.34
C LEU A 85 18.35 10.82 2.60
N SER A 86 17.09 11.22 2.49
CA SER A 86 16.04 10.45 1.83
C SER A 86 14.99 11.39 1.25
N ALA A 87 14.44 11.02 0.09
CA ALA A 87 13.35 11.74 -0.55
C ALA A 87 12.46 10.74 -1.27
N ALA A 88 11.16 10.79 -1.00
CA ALA A 88 10.19 9.86 -1.58
C ALA A 88 8.95 10.60 -2.04
N ARG A 89 8.40 10.15 -3.17
CA ARG A 89 7.18 10.68 -3.78
C ARG A 89 6.41 9.55 -4.43
N LEU A 90 5.08 9.62 -4.31
CA LEU A 90 4.16 8.78 -5.07
C LEU A 90 3.33 9.69 -5.97
N PRO A 91 3.71 9.85 -7.26
CA PRO A 91 2.94 10.67 -8.19
C PRO A 91 1.49 10.18 -8.26
N TYR A 92 0.52 11.09 -8.40
CA TYR A 92 -0.91 10.79 -8.58
C TYR A 92 -1.62 10.04 -7.45
N LEU A 93 -0.90 9.49 -6.47
CA LEU A 93 -1.47 8.88 -5.27
C LEU A 93 -1.77 9.96 -4.24
N ARG A 94 -3.03 10.05 -3.82
CA ARG A 94 -3.49 11.02 -2.81
C ARG A 94 -3.80 10.42 -1.45
N THR A 95 -3.74 9.09 -1.36
CA THR A 95 -4.05 8.30 -0.17
C THR A 95 -3.00 7.21 -0.01
N GLY A 96 -2.33 7.18 1.14
CA GLY A 96 -1.37 6.13 1.47
C GLY A 96 -0.12 6.65 2.21
N PRO A 97 0.67 5.74 2.78
CA PRO A 97 1.85 6.09 3.55
C PRO A 97 3.09 6.24 2.67
N ILE A 98 3.98 7.15 3.07
CA ILE A 98 5.40 7.11 2.76
C ILE A 98 6.15 6.80 4.05
N PHE A 99 7.18 5.96 3.96
CA PHE A 99 8.02 5.57 5.09
C PHE A 99 9.46 6.03 4.87
N HIS A 100 10.08 6.56 5.92
CA HIS A 100 11.53 6.84 5.96
C HIS A 100 12.16 6.13 7.15
N VAL A 101 13.26 5.41 6.90
CA VAL A 101 14.08 4.83 7.96
C VAL A 101 15.19 5.82 8.30
N VAL A 102 15.23 6.26 9.56
CA VAL A 102 16.17 7.29 10.02
C VAL A 102 17.11 6.68 11.06
N GLU A 103 18.39 6.66 10.74
CA GLU A 103 19.45 6.26 11.65
C GLU A 103 20.03 7.49 12.36
N ILE A 104 20.08 7.45 13.69
CA ILE A 104 20.61 8.53 14.53
C ILE A 104 21.81 7.97 15.30
N ARG A 105 22.96 8.63 15.20
CA ARG A 105 24.10 8.27 16.05
C ARG A 105 24.03 9.02 17.38
N PRO A 106 24.46 8.40 18.49
CA PRO A 106 24.50 9.09 19.77
C PRO A 106 25.32 10.38 19.69
N GLY A 107 24.70 11.51 20.04
CA GLY A 107 25.33 12.83 20.05
C GLY A 107 25.20 13.62 18.73
N ASP A 108 24.66 13.02 17.66
CA ASP A 108 24.37 13.76 16.41
C ASP A 108 23.14 14.66 16.59
N ALA A 109 23.14 15.80 15.92
CA ALA A 109 21.94 16.62 15.80
C ALA A 109 20.88 15.89 14.94
N LEU A 110 19.62 16.07 15.30
CA LEU A 110 18.53 15.31 14.69
C LEU A 110 18.22 15.77 13.27
N PRO A 111 17.97 14.83 12.32
CA PRO A 111 17.48 15.18 11.00
C PRO A 111 16.13 15.92 11.06
N SER A 112 15.85 16.72 10.03
CA SER A 112 14.56 17.37 9.82
C SER A 112 13.75 16.64 8.75
N LEU A 113 12.43 16.57 8.93
CA LEU A 113 11.49 16.14 7.89
C LEU A 113 10.86 17.39 7.25
N SER A 114 10.82 17.41 5.92
CA SER A 114 10.04 18.37 5.15
C SER A 114 9.04 17.63 4.27
N ILE A 115 7.80 18.10 4.22
CA ILE A 115 6.76 17.51 3.40
C ILE A 115 6.20 18.61 2.49
N LEU A 116 6.23 18.38 1.18
CA LEU A 116 5.77 19.31 0.16
C LEU A 116 4.49 18.77 -0.48
N PRO A 117 3.29 19.30 -0.13
CA PRO A 117 2.06 18.97 -0.82
C PRO A 117 2.07 19.53 -2.25
N ASP A 118 1.79 18.68 -3.24
CA ASP A 118 1.68 19.06 -4.66
C ASP A 118 0.22 19.24 -5.08
N GLN A 119 -0.68 18.43 -4.53
CA GLN A 119 -2.12 18.50 -4.84
C GLN A 119 -2.90 18.51 -3.54
N VAL A 120 -3.68 19.57 -3.32
CA VAL A 120 -4.40 19.82 -2.06
C VAL A 120 -5.87 20.11 -2.37
N THR A 121 -6.75 19.66 -1.48
CA THR A 121 -8.19 19.90 -1.41
C THR A 121 -8.52 20.48 -0.03
N ARG A 122 -9.74 20.96 0.18
CA ARG A 122 -10.16 21.47 1.50
C ARG A 122 -10.20 20.40 2.60
N ASN A 123 -10.27 19.11 2.24
CA ASN A 123 -10.27 17.99 3.18
C ASN A 123 -8.89 17.34 3.31
N SER A 124 -7.88 17.89 2.62
CA SER A 124 -6.54 17.32 2.64
C SER A 124 -5.93 17.40 4.04
N SER A 125 -5.27 16.33 4.43
CA SER A 125 -4.44 16.35 5.64
C SER A 125 -3.23 15.45 5.49
N LEU A 126 -2.19 15.77 6.26
CA LEU A 126 -1.02 14.94 6.42
C LEU A 126 -0.95 14.48 7.87
N ARG A 127 -0.63 13.21 8.10
CA ARG A 127 -0.34 12.69 9.43
C ARG A 127 1.07 12.15 9.47
N VAL A 128 1.87 12.68 10.38
CA VAL A 128 3.23 12.19 10.64
C VAL A 128 3.18 11.36 11.91
N ARG A 129 3.78 10.17 11.87
CA ARG A 129 3.97 9.30 13.05
C ARG A 129 5.41 8.85 13.11
N LEU A 130 5.96 8.85 14.32
CA LEU A 130 7.27 8.30 14.60
C LEU A 130 7.10 6.96 15.31
N TYR A 131 7.93 5.99 14.96
CA TYR A 131 8.02 4.70 15.64
C TYR A 131 9.47 4.37 15.93
N ARG A 132 9.69 3.59 16.99
CA ARG A 132 11.00 2.99 17.26
C ARG A 132 11.11 1.67 16.55
N LEU A 133 12.23 1.47 15.86
CA LEU A 133 12.56 0.20 15.24
C LEU A 133 13.65 -0.50 16.05
N SER A 134 13.64 -1.83 16.00
CA SER A 134 14.65 -2.65 16.64
C SER A 134 14.98 -3.84 15.74
N GLU A 135 16.27 -4.14 15.62
CA GLU A 135 16.78 -5.33 14.90
C GLU A 135 17.14 -6.47 15.87
N ASN A 136 16.80 -6.34 17.16
CA ASN A 136 17.20 -7.28 18.20
C ASN A 136 16.50 -8.65 18.12
N THR A 137 15.45 -8.76 17.31
CA THR A 137 14.72 -9.99 17.05
C THR A 137 14.73 -10.30 15.54
N PRO A 138 14.60 -11.57 15.12
CA PRO A 138 14.44 -11.92 13.71
C PRO A 138 13.28 -11.18 13.03
N ALA A 139 12.14 -11.03 13.72
CA ALA A 139 10.99 -10.28 13.22
C ALA A 139 11.29 -8.77 13.08
N GLY A 140 11.96 -8.18 14.07
CA GLY A 140 12.40 -6.79 14.04
C GLY A 140 13.40 -6.52 12.90
N ALA A 141 14.39 -7.39 12.73
CA ALA A 141 15.34 -7.30 11.63
C ALA A 141 14.67 -7.48 10.24
N ALA A 142 13.67 -8.37 10.14
CA ALA A 142 12.88 -8.52 8.92
C ALA A 142 12.05 -7.25 8.60
N ARG A 143 11.45 -6.64 9.63
CA ARG A 143 10.70 -5.39 9.53
C ARG A 143 11.58 -4.23 9.07
N VAL A 144 12.77 -4.06 9.66
CA VAL A 144 13.70 -3.00 9.27
C VAL A 144 14.16 -3.18 7.82
N ARG A 145 14.51 -4.41 7.41
CA ARG A 145 14.83 -4.70 6.00
C ARG A 145 13.66 -4.37 5.07
N ALA A 146 12.44 -4.75 5.43
CA ALA A 146 11.25 -4.46 4.63
C ALA A 146 10.99 -2.96 4.47
N PHE A 147 11.17 -2.15 5.53
CA PHE A 147 11.05 -0.69 5.41
C PHE A 147 12.18 -0.08 4.57
N ARG A 148 13.41 -0.58 4.66
CA ARG A 148 14.51 -0.13 3.80
C ARG A 148 14.24 -0.46 2.31
N ASP A 149 13.73 -1.67 2.02
CA ASP A 149 13.33 -2.05 0.66
C ASP A 149 12.18 -1.17 0.16
N TYR A 150 11.21 -0.87 1.01
CA TYR A 150 10.09 0.02 0.72
C TYR A 150 10.59 1.44 0.36
N GLU A 151 11.37 2.06 1.25
CA GLU A 151 11.91 3.40 1.06
C GLU A 151 12.76 3.47 -0.21
N ALA A 152 13.66 2.52 -0.41
CA ALA A 152 14.55 2.51 -1.56
C ALA A 152 13.82 2.38 -2.90
N ALA A 153 12.67 1.69 -2.95
CA ALA A 153 11.87 1.62 -4.17
C ALA A 153 11.10 2.92 -4.48
N LEU A 154 10.81 3.73 -3.46
CA LEU A 154 10.15 5.03 -3.60
C LEU A 154 11.10 6.21 -3.71
N GLN A 155 12.41 5.98 -3.65
CA GLN A 155 13.40 7.04 -3.76
C GLN A 155 13.14 7.89 -5.01
N ALA A 156 12.97 9.20 -4.82
CA ALA A 156 12.80 10.15 -5.90
C ALA A 156 14.08 10.13 -6.77
N SER A 157 13.92 9.79 -8.06
CA SER A 157 14.99 9.76 -9.05
C SER A 157 14.57 10.54 -10.28
N SER A 158 15.53 11.19 -10.93
CA SER A 158 15.33 11.84 -12.23
C SER A 158 15.38 10.86 -13.42
N ASP A 159 15.86 9.64 -13.22
CA ASP A 159 15.93 8.60 -14.26
C ASP A 159 14.70 7.68 -14.16
N GLU A 160 13.75 7.89 -15.07
CA GLU A 160 12.48 7.16 -15.16
C GLU A 160 12.51 6.01 -16.18
N SER A 161 13.69 5.58 -16.66
CA SER A 161 13.78 4.48 -17.62
C SER A 161 13.18 3.16 -17.06
N ALA A 162 12.69 2.28 -17.94
CA ALA A 162 11.93 1.08 -17.55
C ALA A 162 12.74 0.02 -16.76
N GLY A 163 14.07 0.08 -16.80
CA GLY A 163 14.97 -0.78 -16.00
C GLY A 163 14.85 -0.53 -14.50
N PRO A 164 15.00 0.73 -14.03
CA PRO A 164 14.71 1.15 -12.67
C PRO A 164 13.35 0.68 -12.12
N TRP A 165 12.28 0.70 -12.92
CA TRP A 165 10.93 0.41 -12.43
C TRP A 165 10.69 -1.07 -12.13
N LYS A 166 11.28 -2.00 -12.90
CA LYS A 166 11.17 -3.43 -12.59
C LYS A 166 11.86 -3.77 -11.27
N GLU A 167 13.05 -3.21 -11.04
CA GLU A 167 13.76 -3.37 -9.77
C GLU A 167 12.96 -2.77 -8.60
N ARG A 168 12.38 -1.58 -8.78
CA ARG A 168 11.52 -0.96 -7.75
C ARG A 168 10.31 -1.84 -7.41
N ARG A 169 9.66 -2.44 -8.42
CA ARG A 169 8.58 -3.40 -8.18
C ARG A 169 9.05 -4.62 -7.40
N ASP A 170 10.20 -5.19 -7.77
CA ASP A 170 10.72 -6.38 -7.09
C ASP A 170 11.13 -6.07 -5.64
N ARG A 171 11.68 -4.88 -5.37
CA ARG A 171 11.89 -4.37 -4.01
C ARG A 171 10.58 -4.22 -3.23
N MET A 172 9.52 -3.71 -3.85
CA MET A 172 8.19 -3.63 -3.20
C MET A 172 7.61 -5.01 -2.87
N ARG A 173 7.77 -5.99 -3.76
CA ARG A 173 7.37 -7.37 -3.51
C ARG A 173 8.21 -7.99 -2.37
N ALA A 174 9.51 -7.71 -2.34
CA ALA A 174 10.40 -8.14 -1.25
C ALA A 174 9.97 -7.51 0.09
N ALA A 175 9.67 -6.21 0.11
CA ALA A 175 9.14 -5.52 1.28
C ALA A 175 7.82 -6.16 1.77
N ALA A 176 6.86 -6.42 0.88
CA ALA A 176 5.62 -7.10 1.22
C ALA A 176 5.85 -8.49 1.85
N GLY A 177 6.81 -9.26 1.31
CA GLY A 177 7.25 -10.53 1.87
C GLY A 177 7.89 -10.40 3.26
N GLY A 178 8.76 -9.39 3.43
CA GLY A 178 9.42 -9.08 4.69
C GLY A 178 8.43 -8.69 5.80
N PHE A 179 7.45 -7.84 5.49
CA PHE A 179 6.38 -7.47 6.43
C PHE A 179 5.50 -8.65 6.83
N LYS A 180 5.22 -9.58 5.90
CA LYS A 180 4.51 -10.81 6.22
C LYS A 180 5.29 -11.68 7.21
N LEU A 181 6.62 -11.77 7.07
CA LEU A 181 7.48 -12.48 8.02
C LEU A 181 7.56 -11.77 9.37
N ALA A 182 7.52 -10.44 9.38
CA ALA A 182 7.54 -9.64 10.60
C ALA A 182 6.18 -9.61 11.35
N GLY A 183 5.11 -10.13 10.75
CA GLY A 183 3.76 -10.05 11.34
C GLY A 183 3.09 -8.68 11.21
N ASP A 184 3.51 -7.86 10.23
CA ASP A 184 3.01 -6.51 10.01
C ASP A 184 2.12 -6.43 8.75
N PRO A 185 0.82 -6.73 8.86
CA PRO A 185 -0.03 -6.87 7.70
C PRO A 185 -0.23 -5.57 6.91
N GLU A 186 -0.42 -4.43 7.59
CA GLU A 186 -0.79 -3.18 6.92
C GLU A 186 0.34 -2.61 6.03
N PRO A 187 1.58 -2.43 6.50
CA PRO A 187 2.69 -2.02 5.61
C PRO A 187 2.92 -3.02 4.48
N GLY A 188 2.75 -4.31 4.74
CA GLY A 188 2.85 -5.37 3.72
C GLY A 188 1.82 -5.24 2.60
N LEU A 189 0.59 -4.87 2.93
CA LEU A 189 -0.45 -4.62 1.93
C LEU A 189 -0.20 -3.33 1.14
N TRP A 190 0.30 -2.27 1.79
CA TRP A 190 0.71 -1.06 1.08
C TRP A 190 1.88 -1.34 0.12
N ALA A 191 2.86 -2.13 0.53
CA ALA A 191 3.96 -2.54 -0.34
C ALA A 191 3.46 -3.37 -1.54
N GLY A 192 2.53 -4.30 -1.30
CA GLY A 192 1.88 -5.08 -2.37
C GLY A 192 1.06 -4.19 -3.33
N PHE A 193 0.31 -3.22 -2.80
CA PHE A 193 -0.41 -2.24 -3.60
C PHE A 193 0.54 -1.42 -4.47
N LEU A 194 1.67 -0.96 -3.91
CA LEU A 194 2.65 -0.18 -4.66
C LEU A 194 3.39 -1.01 -5.71
N ALA A 195 3.59 -2.30 -5.50
CA ALA A 195 4.05 -3.20 -6.55
C ALA A 195 3.06 -3.24 -7.73
N ALA A 196 1.76 -3.37 -7.43
CA ALA A 196 0.70 -3.32 -8.44
C ALA A 196 0.65 -1.95 -9.15
N TYR A 197 0.81 -0.87 -8.39
CA TYR A 197 0.85 0.51 -8.91
C TYR A 197 2.01 0.68 -9.91
N ILE A 198 3.18 0.13 -9.61
CA ILE A 198 4.34 0.14 -10.51
C ILE A 198 4.09 -0.75 -11.75
N SER A 199 3.40 -1.88 -11.60
CA SER A 199 2.96 -2.68 -12.75
C SER A 199 2.04 -1.88 -13.68
N TYR A 200 1.13 -1.06 -13.12
CA TYR A 200 0.19 -0.25 -13.90
C TYR A 200 0.84 0.98 -14.56
N TYR A 201 1.40 1.91 -13.77
CA TYR A 201 1.74 3.25 -14.26
C TYR A 201 3.02 3.28 -15.11
N PRO A 202 4.20 2.93 -14.58
CA PRO A 202 5.43 3.02 -15.35
C PRO A 202 5.68 1.81 -16.26
N LEU A 203 5.13 0.63 -15.95
CA LEU A 203 5.38 -0.59 -16.73
C LEU A 203 4.28 -0.93 -17.74
N TYR A 204 3.06 -0.39 -17.57
CA TYR A 204 1.88 -0.70 -18.41
C TYR A 204 1.59 -2.21 -18.51
N GLU A 205 1.97 -2.99 -17.49
CA GLU A 205 1.73 -4.42 -17.37
C GLU A 205 0.37 -4.65 -16.68
N PHE A 206 -0.72 -4.33 -17.39
CA PHE A 206 -2.07 -4.30 -16.81
C PHE A 206 -2.55 -5.64 -16.24
N ASP A 207 -2.22 -6.77 -16.86
CA ASP A 207 -2.57 -8.10 -16.31
C ASP A 207 -1.91 -8.33 -14.94
N ALA A 208 -0.63 -7.96 -14.80
CA ALA A 208 0.08 -8.05 -13.54
C ALA A 208 -0.53 -7.10 -12.49
N ALA A 209 -0.87 -5.87 -12.87
CA ALA A 209 -1.53 -4.92 -11.98
C ALA A 209 -2.88 -5.46 -11.47
N ILE A 210 -3.69 -6.09 -12.33
CA ILE A 210 -4.98 -6.70 -11.95
C ILE A 210 -4.78 -7.85 -10.96
N GLU A 211 -3.84 -8.74 -11.23
CA GLU A 211 -3.55 -9.89 -10.36
C GLU A 211 -3.05 -9.43 -8.98
N GLU A 212 -2.07 -8.54 -8.95
CA GLU A 212 -1.44 -8.04 -7.74
C GLU A 212 -2.40 -7.22 -6.89
N ALA A 213 -3.15 -6.29 -7.51
CA ALA A 213 -4.17 -5.51 -6.80
C ALA A 213 -5.31 -6.41 -6.30
N GLY A 214 -5.74 -7.40 -7.09
CA GLY A 214 -6.75 -8.37 -6.67
C GLY A 214 -6.32 -9.18 -5.43
N ALA A 215 -5.05 -9.57 -5.35
CA ALA A 215 -4.48 -10.26 -4.19
C ALA A 215 -4.42 -9.35 -2.94
N VAL A 216 -3.99 -8.10 -3.10
CA VAL A 216 -4.00 -7.09 -2.03
C VAL A 216 -5.42 -6.86 -1.52
N ARG A 217 -6.38 -6.62 -2.41
CA ARG A 217 -7.79 -6.43 -2.08
C ARG A 217 -8.34 -7.58 -1.25
N ALA A 218 -8.16 -8.81 -1.71
CA ALA A 218 -8.68 -9.99 -1.03
C ALA A 218 -8.11 -10.12 0.39
N ARG A 219 -6.81 -9.85 0.55
CA ARG A 219 -6.15 -9.92 1.85
C ARG A 219 -6.54 -8.76 2.77
N ALA A 220 -6.58 -7.54 2.25
CA ALA A 220 -6.99 -6.33 2.98
C ALA A 220 -8.41 -6.48 3.54
N ARG A 221 -9.35 -6.95 2.71
CA ARG A 221 -10.73 -7.28 3.14
C ARG A 221 -10.76 -8.30 4.27
N SER A 222 -9.98 -9.38 4.15
CA SER A 222 -9.91 -10.43 5.19
C SER A 222 -9.36 -9.93 6.53
N GLN A 223 -8.68 -8.78 6.54
CA GLN A 223 -8.05 -8.18 7.71
C GLN A 223 -8.77 -6.89 8.17
N GLY A 224 -9.83 -6.46 7.49
CA GLY A 224 -10.54 -5.21 7.80
C GLY A 224 -9.72 -3.95 7.54
N LEU A 225 -8.73 -4.01 6.64
CA LEU A 225 -7.86 -2.88 6.31
C LEU A 225 -8.42 -2.13 5.10
N VAL A 226 -9.28 -1.14 5.40
CA VAL A 226 -10.12 -0.48 4.40
C VAL A 226 -9.33 0.30 3.34
N LEU A 227 -8.34 1.11 3.74
CA LEU A 227 -7.61 1.95 2.77
C LEU A 227 -6.83 1.12 1.74
N PRO A 228 -6.02 0.11 2.11
CA PRO A 228 -5.41 -0.78 1.11
C PRO A 228 -6.44 -1.50 0.22
N GLU A 229 -7.60 -1.88 0.76
CA GLU A 229 -8.68 -2.48 -0.04
C GLU A 229 -9.22 -1.51 -1.10
N LEU A 230 -9.53 -0.27 -0.71
CA LEU A 230 -10.04 0.76 -1.61
C LEU A 230 -9.04 1.09 -2.72
N MET A 231 -7.78 1.34 -2.36
CA MET A 231 -6.76 1.68 -3.35
C MET A 231 -6.54 0.53 -4.35
N ALA A 232 -6.53 -0.71 -3.86
CA ALA A 232 -6.43 -1.89 -4.72
C ALA A 232 -7.64 -2.05 -5.64
N LEU A 233 -8.86 -1.81 -5.15
CA LEU A 233 -10.08 -1.80 -5.97
C LEU A 233 -9.99 -0.77 -7.10
N GLN A 234 -9.56 0.45 -6.79
CA GLN A 234 -9.42 1.52 -7.78
C GLN A 234 -8.39 1.16 -8.84
N LEU A 235 -7.21 0.71 -8.45
CA LEU A 235 -6.15 0.34 -9.40
C LEU A 235 -6.55 -0.86 -10.27
N GLU A 236 -7.12 -1.91 -9.67
CA GLU A 236 -7.61 -3.08 -10.42
C GLU A 236 -8.68 -2.65 -11.44
N SER A 237 -9.62 -1.79 -11.03
CA SER A 237 -10.67 -1.31 -11.94
C SER A 237 -10.11 -0.51 -13.10
N GLN A 238 -9.13 0.34 -12.85
CA GLN A 238 -8.50 1.18 -13.85
C GLN A 238 -7.71 0.33 -14.85
N ALA A 239 -6.93 -0.64 -14.36
CA ALA A 239 -6.23 -1.61 -15.20
C ALA A 239 -7.19 -2.39 -16.12
N ARG A 240 -8.37 -2.78 -15.62
CA ARG A 240 -9.40 -3.45 -16.45
C ARG A 240 -9.97 -2.54 -17.53
N LEU A 241 -10.14 -1.25 -17.25
CA LEU A 241 -10.63 -0.28 -18.25
C LEU A 241 -9.62 -0.07 -19.38
N GLU A 242 -8.32 0.00 -19.05
CA GLU A 242 -7.24 0.14 -20.04
C GLU A 242 -7.14 -1.06 -20.99
N GLN A 243 -7.59 -2.25 -20.57
CA GLN A 243 -7.63 -3.45 -21.40
C GLN A 243 -8.79 -3.51 -22.41
N ILE A 244 -9.72 -2.54 -22.37
CA ILE A 244 -10.84 -2.52 -23.31
C ILE A 244 -10.34 -2.02 -24.67
N ASP A 245 -10.19 -2.95 -25.61
CA ASP A 245 -9.77 -2.60 -26.98
C ASP A 245 -10.87 -1.77 -27.68
N PRO A 246 -10.59 -0.51 -28.07
CA PRO A 246 -11.56 0.34 -28.75
C PRO A 246 -11.94 -0.20 -30.14
N LYS A 247 -11.23 -1.18 -30.70
CA LYS A 247 -11.55 -1.84 -31.97
C LYS A 247 -12.30 -3.16 -31.79
N ALA A 248 -12.42 -3.66 -30.56
CA ALA A 248 -13.16 -4.90 -30.29
C ALA A 248 -14.65 -4.75 -30.60
N SER A 249 -15.31 -5.90 -30.80
CA SER A 249 -16.76 -5.93 -31.00
C SER A 249 -17.50 -5.33 -29.80
N LEU A 250 -18.69 -4.77 -30.03
CA LEU A 250 -19.53 -4.22 -28.94
C LEU A 250 -19.83 -5.25 -27.84
N ARG A 251 -20.02 -6.52 -28.21
CA ARG A 251 -20.21 -7.63 -27.26
C ARG A 251 -19.00 -7.80 -26.35
N GLU A 252 -17.80 -7.72 -26.91
CA GLU A 252 -16.55 -7.88 -26.17
C GLU A 252 -16.34 -6.71 -25.21
N LYS A 253 -16.48 -5.48 -25.70
CA LYS A 253 -16.39 -4.26 -24.88
C LYS A 253 -17.35 -4.29 -23.71
N ARG A 254 -18.62 -4.67 -23.94
CA ARG A 254 -19.63 -4.83 -22.89
C ARG A 254 -19.21 -5.84 -21.83
N ARG A 255 -18.62 -6.97 -22.23
CA ARG A 255 -18.14 -8.00 -21.31
C ARG A 255 -16.97 -7.49 -20.45
N GLN A 256 -15.97 -6.88 -21.07
CA GLN A 256 -14.81 -6.33 -20.36
C GLN A 256 -15.23 -5.19 -19.42
N ALA A 257 -16.09 -4.28 -19.90
CA ALA A 257 -16.65 -3.20 -19.09
C ALA A 257 -17.49 -3.70 -17.91
N GLN A 258 -18.24 -4.80 -18.09
CA GLN A 258 -18.99 -5.41 -16.99
C GLN A 258 -18.05 -5.95 -15.90
N ALA A 259 -16.94 -6.60 -16.28
CA ALA A 259 -15.93 -7.06 -15.32
C ALA A 259 -15.26 -5.89 -14.57
N ALA A 260 -15.02 -4.76 -15.24
CA ALA A 260 -14.55 -3.54 -14.56
C ALA A 260 -15.60 -2.99 -13.58
N LEU A 261 -16.87 -2.90 -13.99
CA LEU A 261 -17.96 -2.36 -13.16
C LEU A 261 -18.15 -3.09 -11.84
N GLU A 262 -17.99 -4.42 -11.82
CA GLU A 262 -18.10 -5.20 -10.58
C GLU A 262 -17.09 -4.76 -9.51
N VAL A 263 -15.89 -4.36 -9.94
CA VAL A 263 -14.83 -3.83 -9.07
C VAL A 263 -15.10 -2.37 -8.73
N ILE A 264 -15.50 -1.56 -9.71
CA ILE A 264 -15.77 -0.12 -9.53
C ILE A 264 -16.91 0.10 -8.53
N ASP A 265 -18.01 -0.64 -8.64
CA ASP A 265 -19.15 -0.48 -7.74
C ASP A 265 -18.77 -0.80 -6.28
N GLN A 266 -17.77 -1.65 -6.05
CA GLN A 266 -17.21 -1.87 -4.71
C GLN A 266 -16.38 -0.66 -4.25
N ALA A 267 -15.53 -0.11 -5.12
CA ALA A 267 -14.74 1.10 -4.81
C ALA A 267 -15.63 2.30 -4.46
N VAL A 268 -16.70 2.53 -5.24
CA VAL A 268 -17.67 3.63 -4.99
C VAL A 268 -18.30 3.50 -3.61
N ARG A 269 -18.78 2.30 -3.25
CA ARG A 269 -19.41 2.08 -1.94
C ARG A 269 -18.42 2.27 -0.79
N LEU A 270 -17.20 1.77 -0.95
CA LEU A 270 -16.19 1.83 0.10
C LEU A 270 -15.68 3.26 0.31
N ALA A 271 -15.38 3.99 -0.77
CA ALA A 271 -14.98 5.40 -0.67
C ALA A 271 -16.06 6.27 -0.03
N ALA A 272 -17.34 6.06 -0.40
CA ALA A 272 -18.45 6.78 0.20
C ALA A 272 -18.64 6.45 1.69
N ALA A 273 -18.46 5.18 2.09
CA ALA A 273 -18.56 4.76 3.49
C ALA A 273 -17.46 5.38 4.38
N GLU A 274 -16.27 5.56 3.82
CA GLU A 274 -15.13 6.19 4.51
C GLU A 274 -15.11 7.72 4.40
N GLY A 275 -16.03 8.32 3.63
CA GLY A 275 -16.07 9.76 3.40
C GLY A 275 -14.89 10.30 2.59
N LEU A 276 -14.23 9.46 1.79
CA LEU A 276 -13.12 9.82 0.91
C LEU A 276 -13.67 10.34 -0.42
N ARG A 277 -13.93 11.65 -0.45
CA ARG A 277 -14.62 12.34 -1.56
C ARG A 277 -13.83 12.32 -2.85
N PHE A 278 -12.51 12.48 -2.78
CA PHE A 278 -11.66 12.40 -3.96
C PHE A 278 -11.70 10.99 -4.55
N GLU A 279 -11.56 9.97 -3.70
CA GLU A 279 -11.58 8.58 -4.13
C GLU A 279 -12.96 8.14 -4.64
N GLN A 280 -14.03 8.71 -4.07
CA GLN A 280 -15.40 8.54 -4.56
C GLN A 280 -15.57 9.18 -5.93
N ALA A 281 -15.10 10.42 -6.12
CA ALA A 281 -15.16 11.10 -7.41
C ALA A 281 -14.40 10.30 -8.49
N TRP A 282 -13.21 9.80 -8.16
CA TRP A 282 -12.40 8.96 -9.05
C TRP A 282 -13.13 7.67 -9.44
N ALA A 283 -13.69 6.96 -8.46
CA ALA A 283 -14.43 5.73 -8.70
C ALA A 283 -15.69 5.96 -9.56
N GLN A 284 -16.43 7.06 -9.32
CA GLN A 284 -17.60 7.42 -10.14
C GLN A 284 -17.22 7.80 -11.57
N ASN A 285 -16.09 8.48 -11.76
CA ASN A 285 -15.57 8.75 -13.10
C ASN A 285 -15.28 7.44 -13.86
N ASN A 286 -14.60 6.49 -13.23
CA ASN A 286 -14.32 5.18 -13.82
C ASN A 286 -15.61 4.40 -14.11
N ARG A 287 -16.62 4.54 -13.25
CA ARG A 287 -17.96 3.96 -13.46
C ARG A 287 -18.61 4.50 -14.73
N GLY A 288 -18.50 5.82 -14.96
CA GLY A 288 -18.96 6.47 -16.18
C GLY A 288 -18.27 5.93 -17.44
N ILE A 289 -16.94 5.75 -17.39
CA ILE A 289 -16.15 5.17 -18.49
C ILE A 289 -16.64 3.76 -18.81
N ALA A 290 -16.82 2.93 -17.78
CA ALA A 290 -17.29 1.56 -17.97
C ALA A 290 -18.71 1.51 -18.57
N ARG A 291 -19.63 2.36 -18.11
CA ARG A 291 -20.99 2.47 -18.68
C ARG A 291 -20.99 2.97 -20.12
N PHE A 292 -20.08 3.88 -20.46
CA PHE A 292 -19.88 4.32 -21.83
C PHE A 292 -19.50 3.13 -22.74
N TYR A 293 -18.55 2.28 -22.33
CA TYR A 293 -18.20 1.07 -23.08
C TYR A 293 -19.33 0.02 -23.14
N GLN A 294 -20.31 0.11 -22.24
CA GLN A 294 -21.52 -0.69 -22.31
C GLN A 294 -22.57 -0.15 -23.30
N ASP A 295 -22.35 1.04 -23.89
CA ASP A 295 -23.34 1.78 -24.67
C ASP A 295 -24.58 2.17 -23.81
N ALA A 296 -24.35 2.37 -22.51
CA ALA A 296 -25.33 2.80 -21.52
C ALA A 296 -25.11 4.29 -21.21
N LEU A 297 -25.35 5.15 -22.22
CA LEU A 297 -25.02 6.58 -22.17
C LEU A 297 -25.73 7.35 -21.05
N PRO A 298 -27.03 7.13 -20.76
CA PRO A 298 -27.69 7.81 -19.64
C PRO A 298 -27.03 7.50 -18.28
N GLU A 299 -26.68 6.23 -18.04
CA GLU A 299 -26.02 5.78 -16.82
C GLU A 299 -24.57 6.29 -16.73
N ALA A 300 -23.88 6.36 -17.87
CA ALA A 300 -22.55 6.96 -17.94
C ALA A 300 -22.59 8.43 -17.54
N LEU A 301 -23.53 9.21 -18.11
CA LEU A 301 -23.72 10.61 -17.78
C LEU A 301 -24.05 10.82 -16.30
N ALA A 302 -24.94 10.00 -15.75
CA ALA A 302 -25.28 10.06 -14.32
C ALA A 302 -24.04 9.82 -13.44
N ALA A 303 -23.20 8.83 -13.78
CA ALA A 303 -21.97 8.57 -13.03
C ALA A 303 -20.96 9.72 -13.12
N TYR A 304 -20.80 10.34 -14.29
CA TYR A 304 -19.95 11.54 -14.43
C TYR A 304 -20.49 12.73 -13.63
N GLN A 305 -21.81 12.90 -13.56
CA GLN A 305 -22.44 13.94 -12.73
C GLN A 305 -22.18 13.72 -11.23
N GLU A 306 -22.30 12.48 -10.75
CA GLU A 306 -21.95 12.12 -9.37
C GLU A 306 -20.46 12.34 -9.06
N ALA A 307 -19.57 12.03 -10.02
CA ALA A 307 -18.15 12.33 -9.90
C ALA A 307 -17.89 13.82 -9.73
N MET A 308 -18.52 14.66 -10.56
CA MET A 308 -18.42 16.13 -10.46
C MET A 308 -19.00 16.64 -9.14
N SER A 309 -20.14 16.12 -8.68
CA SER A 309 -20.74 16.52 -7.41
C SER A 309 -19.79 16.23 -6.24
N SER A 310 -19.17 15.05 -6.23
CA SER A 310 -18.19 14.66 -5.21
C SER A 310 -16.94 15.55 -5.26
N ALA A 311 -16.51 15.95 -6.47
CA ALA A 311 -15.33 16.80 -6.68
C ALA A 311 -15.55 18.28 -6.35
N LEU A 312 -16.76 18.83 -6.54
CA LEU A 312 -17.14 20.19 -6.09
C LEU A 312 -17.14 20.32 -4.56
N GLU A 313 -17.14 19.17 -3.91
CA GLU A 313 -17.15 18.98 -2.48
C GLU A 313 -15.75 18.74 -1.88
N LEU A 314 -14.71 18.93 -2.70
CA LEU A 314 -13.30 19.07 -2.34
C LEU A 314 -12.90 20.53 -2.13
#